data_AF-A0A7C8AE94-F1
#
_entry.id   AF-A0A7C8AE94-F1
#
_cell.length_a   1.000
_cell.length_b   1.000
_cell.length_c   1.000
_cell.angle_alpha   90.00
_cell.angle_beta   90.00
_cell.angle_gamma   90.00
#
_symmetry.space_group_name_H-M   'P 1'
#
loop_
_entity.id
_entity.type
_entity.pdbx_description
1 polymer ?
#
loop_
_entity_poly.entity_id
_entity_poly.type
_entity_poly.pdbx_seq_one_letter_code
_entity_poly.pdbx_strand_id
1 'polypeptide(L)'
;MLDVSEIEERARFCYCVFLQLNWLSSNDFVEPGQYPDYLAKSSLGLGTDQFITMSLDEALMENRPDGGLGSLVSLYEGFTYAFCQVLEKDMDQIKAEISPAFLKKLAEEMGVGDLFQGGT
;
A
#
# COMPACT_ATOMS: atom_id res chain seq x y z
N MET A 1 -24.22 -7.01 6.62
CA MET A 1 -23.95 -6.07 5.53
C MET A 1 -23.24 -4.90 6.18
N LEU A 2 -22.02 -4.59 5.74
CA LEU A 2 -21.29 -3.44 6.28
C LEU A 2 -22.07 -2.16 5.99
N ASP A 3 -21.97 -1.17 6.86
CA ASP A 3 -22.50 0.14 6.55
C ASP A 3 -21.61 0.87 5.54
N VAL A 4 -22.16 1.90 4.87
CA VAL A 4 -21.43 2.61 3.82
C VAL A 4 -20.16 3.26 4.37
N SER A 5 -20.20 3.76 5.61
CA SER A 5 -19.05 4.35 6.30
C SER A 5 -17.90 3.36 6.52
N GLU A 6 -18.19 2.13 6.92
CA GLU A 6 -17.21 1.06 7.09
C GLU A 6 -16.60 0.65 5.74
N ILE A 7 -17.41 0.62 4.68
CA ILE A 7 -16.94 0.31 3.33
C ILE A 7 -16.00 1.42 2.83
N GLU A 8 -16.35 2.68 3.06
CA GLU A 8 -15.52 3.83 2.71
C GLU A 8 -14.19 3.84 3.50
N GLU A 9 -14.22 3.53 4.79
CA GLU A 9 -13.01 3.43 5.60
C GLU A 9 -12.09 2.33 5.09
N ARG A 10 -12.65 1.15 4.78
CA ARG A 10 -11.89 0.04 4.20
C ARG A 10 -11.35 0.36 2.82
N ALA A 11 -12.11 1.05 1.98
CA ALA A 11 -11.66 1.48 0.65
C ALA A 11 -10.43 2.38 0.75
N ARG A 12 -10.48 3.40 1.62
CA ARG A 12 -9.35 4.32 1.85
C ARG A 12 -8.15 3.60 2.46
N PHE A 13 -8.37 2.71 3.42
CA PHE A 13 -7.31 1.90 4.00
C PHE A 13 -6.63 1.04 2.94
N CYS A 14 -7.38 0.22 2.20
CA CYS A 14 -6.84 -0.65 1.15
C CYS A 14 -6.10 0.15 0.07
N TYR A 15 -6.62 1.32 -0.32
CA TYR A 15 -5.95 2.21 -1.27
C TYR A 15 -4.60 2.72 -0.72
N CYS A 16 -4.54 3.11 0.55
CA CYS A 16 -3.28 3.55 1.17
C CYS A 16 -2.26 2.40 1.29
N VAL A 17 -2.71 1.18 1.62
CA VAL A 17 -1.83 -0.01 1.62
C VAL A 17 -1.28 -0.27 0.22
N PHE A 18 -2.15 -0.30 -0.79
CA PHE A 18 -1.77 -0.43 -2.19
C PHE A 18 -0.69 0.58 -2.58
N LEU A 19 -0.87 1.86 -2.22
CA LEU A 19 0.11 2.90 -2.51
C LEU A 19 1.46 2.65 -1.84
N GLN A 20 1.49 2.31 -0.54
CA GLN A 20 2.76 2.04 0.15
C GLN A 20 3.50 0.86 -0.47
N LEU A 21 2.80 -0.23 -0.77
CA LEU A 21 3.40 -1.40 -1.41
C LEU A 21 3.92 -1.07 -2.82
N ASN A 22 3.14 -0.31 -3.60
CA ASN A 22 3.52 0.09 -4.95
C ASN A 22 4.73 1.03 -4.95
N TRP A 23 4.78 1.98 -4.01
CA TRP A 23 5.93 2.87 -3.83
C TRP A 23 7.19 2.14 -3.42
N LEU A 24 7.07 1.20 -2.48
CA LEU A 24 8.19 0.34 -2.10
C LEU A 24 8.66 -0.51 -3.29
N SER A 25 7.73 -1.08 -4.06
CA SER A 25 8.05 -1.87 -5.26
C SER A 25 8.68 -1.05 -6.38
N SER A 26 8.41 0.26 -6.42
CA SER A 26 8.97 1.18 -7.43
C SER A 26 10.31 1.78 -6.98
N ASN A 27 10.77 1.46 -5.77
CA ASN A 27 12.02 1.96 -5.23
C ASN A 27 13.16 1.01 -5.60
N ASP A 28 13.79 1.26 -6.76
CA ASP A 28 14.90 0.47 -7.31
C ASP A 28 16.15 0.40 -6.39
N PHE A 29 16.20 1.18 -5.31
CA PHE A 29 17.28 1.16 -4.33
C PHE A 29 17.05 0.22 -3.14
N VAL A 30 15.88 -0.43 -3.08
CA VAL A 30 15.51 -1.34 -2.00
C VAL A 30 15.48 -2.76 -2.52
N GLU A 31 16.34 -3.60 -1.95
CA GLU A 31 16.36 -5.02 -2.28
C GLU A 31 15.18 -5.75 -1.63
N PRO A 32 14.64 -6.83 -2.24
CA PRO A 32 13.49 -7.55 -1.71
C PRO A 32 13.63 -8.00 -0.25
N GLY A 33 14.83 -8.41 0.17
CA GLY A 33 15.11 -8.79 1.55
C GLY A 33 14.98 -7.66 2.58
N GLN A 34 14.91 -6.40 2.13
CA GLN A 34 14.76 -5.22 2.98
C GLN A 34 13.30 -4.74 3.07
N TYR A 35 12.37 -5.29 2.29
CA TYR A 35 10.97 -4.88 2.33
C TYR A 35 10.34 -4.96 3.73
N PRO A 36 10.57 -6.01 4.54
CA PRO A 36 10.04 -6.06 5.91
C PRO A 36 10.49 -4.86 6.78
N ASP A 37 11.73 -4.41 6.64
CA ASP A 37 12.27 -3.27 7.42
C ASP A 37 11.62 -1.93 7.05
N TYR A 38 11.22 -1.77 5.78
CA TYR A 38 10.45 -0.61 5.33
C TYR A 38 9.01 -0.67 5.83
N LEU A 39 8.35 -1.82 5.72
CA LEU A 39 6.98 -1.99 6.18
C LEU A 39 6.85 -1.91 7.70
N ALA A 40 7.89 -2.27 8.46
CA ALA A 40 7.95 -2.06 9.91
C ALA A 40 7.84 -0.59 10.33
N LYS A 41 8.18 0.35 9.45
CA LYS A 41 8.07 1.79 9.69
C LYS A 41 6.73 2.36 9.23
N SER A 42 5.89 1.56 8.57
CA SER A 42 4.60 2.01 8.05
C SER A 42 3.68 2.45 9.19
N SER A 43 3.14 3.66 9.06
CA SER A 43 2.11 4.13 10.00
C SER A 43 0.74 3.48 9.79
N LEU A 44 0.57 2.64 8.76
CA LEU A 44 -0.57 1.76 8.58
C LEU A 44 -0.42 0.42 9.31
N GLY A 45 0.73 0.17 9.96
CA GLY A 45 0.97 -1.06 10.72
C GLY A 45 1.34 -2.28 9.88
N LEU A 46 1.80 -2.08 8.63
CA LEU A 46 2.04 -3.17 7.67
C LEU A 46 3.10 -4.18 8.14
N GLY A 47 4.13 -3.74 8.87
CA GLY A 47 5.14 -4.66 9.43
C GLY A 47 4.67 -5.45 10.65
N THR A 48 3.45 -5.23 11.13
CA THR A 48 2.81 -6.05 12.18
C THR A 48 1.58 -6.80 11.69
N ASP A 49 1.15 -6.54 10.45
CA ASP A 49 0.06 -7.28 9.84
C ASP A 49 0.52 -8.71 9.53
N GLN A 50 -0.16 -9.68 10.15
CA GLN A 50 0.24 -11.09 10.05
C GLN A 50 0.14 -11.62 8.61
N PHE A 51 -0.86 -11.20 7.85
CA PHE A 51 -1.03 -11.67 6.48
C PHE A 51 0.09 -11.13 5.58
N ILE A 52 0.40 -9.83 5.69
CA ILE A 52 1.47 -9.20 4.92
C ILE A 52 2.83 -9.80 5.28
N THR A 53 3.15 -9.87 6.57
CA THR A 53 4.46 -10.36 7.04
C THR A 53 4.68 -11.82 6.66
N MET A 54 3.71 -12.70 6.87
CA MET A 54 3.80 -14.11 6.45
C MET A 54 3.95 -14.25 4.93
N SER A 55 3.19 -13.46 4.15
CA SER A 55 3.27 -13.52 2.68
C SER A 55 4.65 -13.15 2.14
N LEU A 56 5.30 -12.15 2.75
CA LEU A 56 6.67 -11.75 2.41
C LEU A 56 7.68 -12.79 2.87
N ASP A 57 7.56 -13.28 4.11
CA ASP A 57 8.48 -14.30 4.65
C ASP A 57 8.47 -15.56 3.79
N GLU A 58 7.29 -16.05 3.40
CA GLU A 58 7.16 -17.20 2.50
C GLU A 58 7.82 -16.93 1.13
N ALA A 59 7.58 -15.76 0.53
CA ALA A 59 8.16 -15.40 -0.75
C ALA A 59 9.69 -15.26 -0.69
N LEU A 60 10.22 -14.73 0.41
CA LEU A 60 11.66 -14.63 0.66
C LEU A 60 12.29 -16.01 0.86
N MET A 61 11.63 -16.91 1.62
CA MET A 61 12.06 -18.30 1.77
C MET A 61 12.11 -19.05 0.43
N GLU A 62 11.17 -18.75 -0.47
CA GLU A 62 11.13 -19.29 -1.84
C GLU A 62 12.09 -18.61 -2.82
N ASN A 63 12.81 -17.56 -2.41
CA ASN A 63 13.67 -16.74 -3.26
C ASN A 63 12.93 -16.14 -4.47
N ARG A 64 11.69 -15.68 -4.27
CA ARG A 64 10.93 -15.01 -5.33
C ARG A 64 11.63 -13.70 -5.72
N PRO A 65 11.81 -13.38 -7.02
CA PRO A 65 12.57 -12.21 -7.47
C PRO A 65 12.04 -10.86 -6.95
N ASP A 66 10.74 -10.76 -6.73
CA ASP A 66 10.06 -9.56 -6.23
C ASP A 66 9.81 -9.60 -4.70
N GLY A 67 10.35 -10.58 -3.99
CA GLY A 67 10.08 -10.80 -2.56
C GLY A 67 8.61 -10.99 -2.22
N GLY A 68 7.75 -11.31 -3.20
CA GLY A 68 6.29 -11.43 -3.02
C GLY A 68 5.53 -10.10 -2.98
N LEU A 69 6.22 -8.97 -3.10
CA LEU A 69 5.60 -7.65 -2.98
C LEU A 69 4.59 -7.38 -4.10
N GLY A 70 4.85 -7.83 -5.33
CA GLY A 70 3.94 -7.63 -6.46
C GLY A 70 2.60 -8.35 -6.29
N SER A 71 2.60 -9.49 -5.59
CA SER A 71 1.36 -10.21 -5.26
C SER A 71 0.51 -9.42 -4.26
N LEU A 72 1.14 -8.80 -3.26
CA LEU A 72 0.45 -7.94 -2.29
C LEU A 72 -0.08 -6.66 -2.95
N VAL A 73 0.71 -6.01 -3.83
CA VAL A 73 0.25 -4.86 -4.62
C VAL A 73 -1.03 -5.20 -5.37
N SER A 74 -1.00 -6.29 -6.14
CA SER A 74 -2.15 -6.73 -6.95
C SER A 74 -3.38 -7.05 -6.09
N LEU A 75 -3.19 -7.64 -4.91
CA LEU A 75 -4.28 -7.98 -3.99
C LEU A 75 -4.96 -6.73 -3.43
N TYR A 76 -4.19 -5.77 -2.91
CA TYR A 76 -4.76 -4.54 -2.33
C TYR A 76 -5.30 -3.59 -3.40
N GLU A 77 -4.73 -3.59 -4.60
CA GLU A 77 -5.33 -2.93 -5.76
C GLU A 77 -6.71 -3.54 -6.07
N GLY A 78 -6.80 -4.88 -6.14
CA GLY A 78 -8.04 -5.60 -6.36
C GLY A 78 -9.11 -5.35 -5.29
N PHE A 79 -8.74 -5.32 -4.02
CA PHE A 79 -9.66 -4.95 -2.94
C PHE A 79 -10.17 -3.53 -3.07
N THR A 80 -9.28 -2.60 -3.42
CA THR A 80 -9.67 -1.20 -3.64
C THR A 80 -10.67 -1.09 -4.78
N TYR A 81 -10.43 -1.76 -5.92
CA TYR A 81 -11.38 -1.81 -7.03
C TYR A 81 -12.72 -2.42 -6.62
N ALA A 82 -12.72 -3.50 -5.85
CA ALA A 82 -13.94 -4.13 -5.37
C ALA A 82 -14.77 -3.17 -4.49
N PHE A 83 -14.13 -2.42 -3.59
CA PHE A 83 -14.82 -1.41 -2.79
C PHE A 83 -15.30 -0.23 -3.62
N CYS A 84 -14.51 0.22 -4.59
CA CYS A 84 -14.90 1.26 -5.56
C CYS A 84 -16.19 0.88 -6.29
N GLN A 85 -16.30 -0.38 -6.75
CA GLN A 85 -17.53 -0.88 -7.40
C GLN A 85 -18.75 -0.83 -6.47
N VAL A 86 -18.59 -1.20 -5.19
CA VAL A 86 -19.69 -1.16 -4.21
C VAL A 86 -20.11 0.27 -3.88
N LEU A 87 -19.16 1.20 -3.85
CA LEU A 87 -19.39 2.62 -3.54
C LEU A 87 -19.82 3.44 -4.76
N GLU A 88 -19.80 2.86 -5.97
CA GLU A 88 -19.97 3.58 -7.23
C GLU A 88 -18.98 4.76 -7.37
N LYS A 89 -17.75 4.55 -6.93
CA LYS A 89 -16.63 5.52 -7.01
C LYS A 89 -15.50 4.95 -7.87
N ASP A 90 -14.62 5.82 -8.35
CA ASP A 90 -13.31 5.44 -8.90
C ASP A 90 -12.18 5.66 -7.88
N MET A 91 -10.97 5.22 -8.24
CA MET A 91 -9.78 5.38 -7.38
C MET A 91 -9.39 6.85 -7.16
N ASP A 92 -9.64 7.74 -8.12
CA ASP A 92 -9.32 9.16 -7.99
C ASP A 92 -10.23 9.84 -6.97
N GLN A 93 -11.49 9.43 -6.90
CA GLN A 93 -12.42 9.85 -5.86
C GLN A 93 -11.98 9.34 -4.47
N ILE A 94 -11.55 8.08 -4.35
CA ILE A 94 -11.00 7.58 -3.08
C ILE A 94 -9.74 8.36 -2.67
N LYS A 95 -8.85 8.63 -3.63
CA LYS A 95 -7.64 9.42 -3.42
C LYS A 95 -7.95 10.84 -2.95
N ALA A 96 -8.97 11.49 -3.52
CA ALA A 96 -9.36 12.86 -3.20
C ALA A 96 -9.88 13.01 -1.76
N GLU A 97 -10.35 11.93 -1.14
CA GLU A 97 -10.80 11.90 0.26
C GLU A 97 -9.64 11.79 1.26
N ILE A 98 -8.42 11.53 0.80
CA ILE A 98 -7.25 11.33 1.63
C ILE A 98 -6.41 12.62 1.64
N SER A 99 -6.03 13.06 2.83
CA SER A 99 -5.21 14.26 3.00
C SER A 99 -3.89 14.15 2.21
N PRO A 100 -3.53 15.14 1.37
CA PRO A 100 -2.25 15.15 0.66
C PRO A 100 -1.04 15.07 1.60
N ALA A 101 -1.12 15.67 2.79
CA ALA A 101 -0.06 15.58 3.80
C ALA A 101 0.12 14.15 4.32
N PHE A 102 -0.98 13.39 4.42
CA PHE A 102 -0.93 11.99 4.80
C PHE A 102 -0.33 11.13 3.68
N LEU A 103 -0.74 11.34 2.43
CA LEU A 103 -0.15 10.66 1.27
C LEU A 103 1.36 10.91 1.15
N LYS A 104 1.80 12.14 1.37
CA LYS A 104 3.23 12.50 1.40
C LYS A 104 3.97 11.73 2.50
N LYS A 105 3.42 11.69 3.72
CA LYS A 105 4.00 10.92 4.82
C LYS A 105 4.14 9.44 4.45
N LEU A 106 3.10 8.83 3.88
CA LEU A 106 3.13 7.42 3.49
C LEU A 106 4.19 7.13 2.43
N ALA A 107 4.43 8.07 1.51
CA ALA A 107 5.49 7.97 0.50
C ALA A 107 6.90 8.13 1.08
N GLU A 108 7.07 9.05 2.03
CA GLU A 108 8.33 9.22 2.78
C GLU A 108 8.72 7.95 3.54
N GLU A 109 7.74 7.27 4.16
CA GLU A 109 7.95 5.98 4.84
C GLU A 109 8.54 4.90 3.93
N MET A 110 8.22 4.93 2.63
CA MET A 110 8.71 3.98 1.61
C MET A 110 9.95 4.47 0.85
N GLY A 111 10.52 5.62 1.24
CA GLY A 111 11.73 6.17 0.64
C GLY A 111 11.51 6.88 -0.71
N VAL A 112 10.27 7.26 -1.05
CA VAL A 112 9.94 7.93 -2.33
C VAL A 112 9.32 9.32 -2.16
N GLY A 113 9.44 9.92 -0.96
CA GLY A 113 8.84 11.21 -0.62
C GLY A 113 9.32 12.40 -1.49
N ASP A 114 10.50 12.31 -2.09
CA ASP A 114 11.06 13.35 -2.95
C ASP A 114 10.31 13.49 -4.29
N LEU A 115 9.54 12.48 -4.71
CA LEU A 115 8.69 12.53 -5.90
C LEU A 115 7.58 13.59 -5.81
N PHE A 116 7.25 14.06 -4.60
CA PHE A 116 6.22 15.06 -4.35
C PHE A 116 6.75 16.51 -4.30
N GLN A 117 8.05 16.73 -4.49
CA GLN A 117 8.66 18.07 -4.45
C GLN A 117 8.77 18.76 -5.82
N GLY A 118 8.39 18.09 -6.92
CA GLY A 118 8.58 18.56 -8.30
C GLY A 118 7.40 19.30 -8.96
N GLY A 119 6.43 19.81 -8.20
CA GLY A 119 5.24 20.49 -8.74
C GLY A 119 5.22 21.99 -8.44
N THR A 120 5.87 22.80 -9.27
CA THR A 120 5.63 24.25 -9.44
C THR A 120 5.40 24.57 -10.90
#